data_AF-A0A6G7WW35-F1
#
_entry.id   AF-A0A6G7WW35-F1
#
_cell.length_a   1.000
_cell.length_b   1.000
_cell.length_c   1.000
_cell.angle_alpha   90.00
_cell.angle_beta   90.00
_cell.angle_gamma   90.00
#
_symmetry.space_group_name_H-M   'P 1'
#
loop_
_entity.id
_entity.type
_entity.pdbx_description
1 polymer ?
#
loop_
_entity_poly.entity_id
_entity_poly.type
_entity_poly.pdbx_seq_one_letter_code
_entity_poly.pdbx_strand_id
1 'polypeptide(L)'
;MKKYKLAIVLLAMVSIISGCSINAEAAQEITYPTLNDITSSDEEPYRFEIETVVEELDEPEVIERSGSEVVSGGASWLYAKTQDGARGTKETKYKKTFNILGELLSRVEIPNSEAVTDTKPTLYESGQRAQRGAYFTSEKITRYGANCNGCGVGADGRGSTSAGILVGDNEVRQRDGSWKTGVTYEGYYILATSSSIPLCSVVEISNHKISGAGVQPGVPFKAIVLDRGGAIQGSKLDLFVGHENNPQMSIGSMRGVKVEILSLNSRTRTNGTWGCGI
;
A
#
# COMPACT_ATOMS: atom_id res chain seq x y z
N MET A 1 77.93 66.65 -62.74
CA MET A 1 76.93 65.55 -62.62
C MET A 1 76.90 65.07 -61.18
N LYS A 2 75.68 64.97 -60.61
CA LYS A 2 75.21 64.13 -59.48
C LYS A 2 76.16 63.80 -58.31
N LYS A 3 75.80 63.84 -57.04
CA LYS A 3 74.71 64.44 -56.24
C LYS A 3 74.98 63.92 -54.80
N TYR A 4 74.93 64.83 -53.82
CA TYR A 4 74.65 64.65 -52.38
C TYR A 4 75.64 63.90 -51.46
N LYS A 5 76.09 64.62 -50.42
CA LYS A 5 76.37 64.11 -49.08
C LYS A 5 75.88 65.12 -48.03
N LEU A 6 75.43 64.56 -46.90
CA LEU A 6 75.34 65.14 -45.54
C LEU A 6 74.35 66.31 -45.36
N ALA A 7 73.18 66.10 -44.74
CA ALA A 7 72.90 65.85 -43.32
C ALA A 7 73.07 67.10 -42.43
N ILE A 8 72.18 67.22 -41.42
CA ILE A 8 72.29 68.08 -40.21
C ILE A 8 71.90 69.55 -40.54
N VAL A 9 70.96 70.27 -39.90
CA VAL A 9 70.34 70.17 -38.57
C VAL A 9 69.38 71.37 -38.35
N LEU A 10 68.47 71.26 -37.36
CA LEU A 10 67.72 72.32 -36.64
C LEU A 10 66.81 73.29 -37.46
N LEU A 11 65.51 73.38 -37.20
CA LEU A 11 64.85 73.96 -36.00
C LEU A 11 65.00 75.50 -35.93
N ALA A 12 63.97 76.20 -36.37
CA ALA A 12 63.46 77.51 -35.90
C ALA A 12 62.55 78.08 -37.01
N MET A 13 61.23 77.99 -36.88
CA MET A 13 60.38 79.05 -36.30
C MET A 13 60.51 80.41 -36.99
N VAL A 14 59.33 81.01 -37.22
CA VAL A 14 59.02 82.32 -37.83
C VAL A 14 58.75 82.20 -39.35
N SER A 15 57.50 82.05 -39.80
CA SER A 15 56.53 83.16 -39.76
C SER A 15 55.07 82.73 -40.12
N ILE A 16 54.14 82.99 -39.18
CA ILE A 16 52.84 83.72 -39.34
C ILE A 16 51.81 83.12 -40.33
N ILE A 17 50.81 82.34 -39.87
CA ILE A 17 49.44 82.69 -39.40
C ILE A 17 48.56 83.45 -40.43
N SER A 18 47.53 82.75 -40.93
CA SER A 18 46.16 83.17 -41.36
C SER A 18 45.71 82.15 -42.42
N GLY A 19 44.59 81.42 -42.38
CA GLY A 19 43.30 81.58 -41.71
C GLY A 19 42.24 81.15 -42.75
N CYS A 20 41.56 80.02 -42.52
CA CYS A 20 40.28 79.51 -43.07
C CYS A 20 39.96 79.71 -44.57
N SER A 21 39.56 78.72 -45.37
CA SER A 21 38.30 77.96 -45.23
C SER A 21 38.12 76.93 -46.39
N ILE A 22 37.69 75.73 -46.00
CA ILE A 22 36.79 74.72 -46.59
C ILE A 22 36.45 74.74 -48.10
N ASN A 23 36.54 73.56 -48.75
CA ASN A 23 35.38 72.85 -49.32
C ASN A 23 35.80 71.49 -49.92
N ALA A 24 35.33 70.39 -49.33
CA ALA A 24 35.31 69.07 -49.95
C ALA A 24 34.02 68.33 -49.54
N GLU A 25 33.12 68.27 -50.52
CA GLU A 25 32.19 67.18 -50.86
C GLU A 25 31.28 66.52 -49.81
N ALA A 26 29.99 66.46 -50.19
CA ALA A 26 28.86 66.07 -49.39
C ALA A 26 28.90 64.61 -48.91
N ALA A 27 28.79 64.41 -47.59
CA ALA A 27 28.38 63.15 -47.01
C ALA A 27 26.85 63.06 -47.01
N GLN A 28 26.29 61.96 -47.53
CA GLN A 28 24.87 61.63 -47.38
C GLN A 28 24.51 61.55 -45.90
N GLU A 29 23.49 62.31 -45.50
CA GLU A 29 22.88 62.26 -44.19
C GLU A 29 22.07 60.95 -44.07
N ILE A 30 22.61 59.97 -43.34
CA ILE A 30 21.84 58.81 -42.89
C ILE A 30 21.07 59.26 -41.66
N THR A 31 19.79 59.55 -41.83
CA THR A 31 18.88 59.88 -40.72
C THR A 31 18.49 58.58 -40.01
N TYR A 32 18.99 58.37 -38.80
CA TYR A 32 18.45 57.35 -37.90
C TYR A 32 17.10 57.87 -37.35
N PRO A 33 16.02 57.08 -37.38
CA PRO A 33 14.78 57.51 -36.75
C PRO A 33 15.01 57.73 -35.26
N THR A 34 14.64 58.92 -34.78
CA THR A 34 14.66 59.24 -33.35
C THR A 34 13.55 58.46 -32.65
N LEU A 35 13.92 57.68 -31.64
CA LEU A 35 12.98 57.03 -30.71
C LEU A 35 12.15 58.10 -30.00
N ASN A 36 10.97 58.41 -30.53
CA ASN A 36 9.92 59.09 -29.81
C ASN A 36 8.60 58.36 -30.09
N ASP A 37 7.83 58.20 -29.03
CA ASP A 37 6.61 57.40 -28.87
C ASP A 37 6.79 55.88 -28.69
N ILE A 38 7.61 55.48 -27.72
CA ILE A 38 7.26 54.31 -26.91
C ILE A 38 6.31 54.81 -25.84
N THR A 39 5.01 54.81 -26.16
CA THR A 39 3.99 54.85 -25.12
C THR A 39 4.14 53.56 -24.32
N SER A 40 4.49 53.71 -23.05
CA SER A 40 4.73 52.63 -22.10
C SER A 40 3.44 51.86 -21.84
N SER A 41 3.12 50.93 -22.73
CA SER A 41 2.43 49.69 -22.38
C SER A 41 3.54 48.65 -22.29
N ASP A 42 4.08 48.46 -21.09
CA ASP A 42 4.94 47.32 -20.78
C ASP A 42 4.07 46.05 -20.72
N GLU A 43 3.34 45.75 -21.79
CA GLU A 43 2.88 44.38 -22.00
C GLU A 43 4.09 43.59 -22.49
N GLU A 44 4.72 42.85 -21.57
CA GLU A 44 5.79 41.94 -21.93
C GLU A 44 5.34 41.10 -23.14
N PRO A 45 6.14 41.02 -24.23
CA PRO A 45 5.72 40.39 -25.49
C PRO A 45 5.43 38.88 -25.37
N TYR A 46 5.74 38.32 -24.20
CA TYR A 46 5.52 36.93 -23.84
C TYR A 46 5.03 36.83 -22.41
N ARG A 47 4.15 35.86 -22.16
CA ARG A 47 3.81 35.44 -20.79
C ARG A 47 4.36 34.04 -20.53
N PHE A 48 4.70 33.78 -19.27
CA PHE A 48 5.18 32.49 -18.82
C PHE A 48 4.23 31.85 -17.82
N GLU A 49 4.05 30.54 -17.92
CA GLU A 49 3.38 29.73 -16.90
C GLU A 49 4.28 28.56 -16.50
N ILE A 50 4.20 28.17 -15.22
CA ILE A 50 4.83 26.95 -14.74
C ILE A 50 3.75 25.87 -14.72
N GLU A 51 3.94 24.84 -15.53
CA GLU A 51 3.16 23.61 -15.45
C GLU A 51 3.90 22.61 -14.56
N THR A 52 3.22 22.05 -13.56
CA THR A 52 3.71 20.90 -12.82
C THR A 52 3.03 19.65 -13.36
N VAL A 53 3.81 18.70 -13.84
CA VAL A 53 3.33 17.35 -14.18
C VAL A 53 3.69 16.42 -13.04
N VAL A 54 2.70 15.65 -12.57
CA VAL A 54 2.89 14.65 -11.52
C VAL A 54 2.70 13.28 -12.14
N GLU A 55 3.74 12.46 -12.06
CA GLU A 55 3.73 11.06 -12.50
C GLU A 55 3.70 10.17 -11.27
N GLU A 56 2.82 9.16 -11.26
CA GLU A 56 2.80 8.14 -10.22
C GLU A 56 3.96 7.15 -10.42
N LEU A 57 4.64 6.81 -9.33
CA LEU A 57 5.66 5.77 -9.32
C LEU A 57 5.03 4.37 -9.19
N ASP A 58 5.89 3.35 -9.14
CA ASP A 58 5.50 1.95 -9.00
C ASP A 58 4.61 1.70 -7.76
N GLU A 59 3.78 0.65 -7.86
CA GLU A 59 2.93 0.24 -6.74
C GLU A 59 3.74 -0.11 -5.50
N PRO A 60 3.23 0.19 -4.30
CA PRO A 60 3.84 -0.26 -3.06
C PRO A 60 4.06 -1.77 -3.04
N GLU A 61 5.32 -2.18 -2.92
CA GLU A 61 5.64 -3.57 -2.64
C GLU A 61 5.06 -4.02 -1.29
N VAL A 62 4.80 -5.32 -1.15
CA VAL A 62 4.44 -5.95 0.13
C VAL A 62 5.67 -6.62 0.70
N ILE A 63 6.12 -6.17 1.86
CA ILE A 63 7.29 -6.72 2.56
C ILE A 63 6.83 -7.44 3.82
N GLU A 64 7.27 -8.68 3.97
CA GLU A 64 7.09 -9.47 5.18
C GLU A 64 8.40 -9.53 5.97
N ARG A 65 8.36 -9.25 7.27
CA ARG A 65 9.54 -9.40 8.13
C ARG A 65 9.20 -9.90 9.53
N SER A 66 10.21 -10.42 10.23
CA SER A 66 10.06 -10.77 11.64
C SER A 66 9.99 -9.51 12.50
N GLY A 67 9.01 -9.44 13.40
CA GLY A 67 8.98 -8.40 14.42
C GLY A 67 10.16 -8.53 15.38
N SER A 68 10.68 -7.40 15.88
CA SER A 68 11.77 -7.41 16.87
C SER A 68 11.33 -7.99 18.22
N GLU A 69 10.05 -7.82 18.56
CA GLU A 69 9.43 -8.31 19.79
C GLU A 69 7.97 -8.71 19.52
N VAL A 70 7.40 -9.52 20.41
CA VAL A 70 5.96 -9.82 20.38
C VAL A 70 5.23 -8.73 21.15
N VAL A 71 4.31 -8.04 20.48
CA VAL A 71 3.51 -6.99 21.13
C VAL A 71 2.63 -7.60 22.23
N SER A 72 2.30 -6.84 23.27
CA SER A 72 1.42 -7.32 24.35
C SER A 72 0.10 -7.84 23.77
N GLY A 73 -0.28 -9.10 24.08
CA GLY A 73 -1.47 -9.75 23.53
C GLY A 73 -1.35 -10.23 22.07
N GLY A 74 -0.16 -10.08 21.46
CA GLY A 74 0.18 -10.61 20.15
C GLY A 74 0.71 -12.04 20.19
N ALA A 75 1.05 -12.57 19.01
CA ALA A 75 1.59 -13.91 18.84
C ALA A 75 2.78 -13.90 17.87
N SER A 76 3.88 -14.56 18.25
CA SER A 76 5.12 -14.62 17.46
C SER A 76 4.95 -15.19 16.05
N TRP A 77 3.93 -16.03 15.84
CA TRP A 77 3.63 -16.71 14.58
C TRP A 77 2.58 -15.98 13.73
N LEU A 78 1.99 -14.89 14.23
CA LEU A 78 0.94 -14.14 13.55
C LEU A 78 1.53 -12.90 12.88
N TYR A 79 1.32 -12.80 11.57
CA TYR A 79 1.72 -11.66 10.77
C TYR A 79 0.55 -10.70 10.62
N ALA A 80 0.79 -9.41 10.85
CA ALA A 80 -0.22 -8.39 10.66
C ALA A 80 0.39 -7.13 10.06
N LYS A 81 -0.45 -6.37 9.34
CA LYS A 81 -0.04 -5.11 8.74
C LYS A 81 0.32 -4.09 9.83
N THR A 82 1.54 -3.54 9.76
CA THR A 82 2.02 -2.49 10.66
C THR A 82 2.26 -1.16 9.94
N GLN A 83 2.34 -1.17 8.61
CA GLN A 83 2.45 0.03 7.78
C GLN A 83 1.64 -0.14 6.50
N ASP A 84 0.83 0.86 6.16
CA ASP A 84 0.22 0.96 4.83
C ASP A 84 1.24 1.47 3.81
N GLY A 85 1.25 0.85 2.63
CA GLY A 85 2.03 1.33 1.51
C GLY A 85 1.47 2.65 0.98
N ALA A 86 2.37 3.51 0.49
CA ALA A 86 2.01 4.76 -0.13
C ALA A 86 2.76 4.87 -1.46
N ARG A 87 2.01 5.06 -2.54
CA ARG A 87 2.59 5.24 -3.87
C ARG A 87 3.37 6.55 -3.90
N GLY A 88 4.58 6.49 -4.43
CA GLY A 88 5.42 7.65 -4.64
C GLY A 88 4.99 8.46 -5.85
N THR A 89 5.54 9.65 -5.99
CA THR A 89 5.28 10.54 -7.12
C THR A 89 6.58 11.20 -7.59
N LYS A 90 6.66 11.44 -8.90
CA LYS A 90 7.67 12.29 -9.52
C LYS A 90 7.00 13.55 -10.05
N GLU A 91 7.38 14.70 -9.53
CA GLU A 91 6.93 15.99 -10.04
C GLU A 91 8.01 16.56 -10.97
N THR A 92 7.62 16.95 -12.19
CA THR A 92 8.50 17.64 -13.14
C THR A 92 7.86 18.96 -13.55
N LYS A 93 8.62 20.06 -13.51
CA LYS A 93 8.10 21.39 -13.86
C LYS A 93 8.54 21.80 -15.26
N TYR A 94 7.59 22.34 -16.02
CA TYR A 94 7.79 22.84 -17.36
C TYR A 94 7.48 24.33 -17.41
N LYS A 95 8.37 25.11 -18.04
CA LYS A 95 8.10 26.50 -18.37
C LYS A 95 7.39 26.55 -19.72
N LYS A 96 6.13 26.97 -19.71
CA LYS A 96 5.35 27.28 -20.91
C LYS A 96 5.52 28.75 -21.26
N THR A 97 5.77 29.03 -22.54
CA THR A 97 5.86 30.40 -23.06
C THR A 97 4.74 30.61 -24.06
N PHE A 98 4.02 31.71 -23.94
CA PHE A 98 2.92 32.07 -24.85
C PHE A 98 3.15 33.43 -25.48
N ASN A 99 2.62 33.63 -26.69
CA ASN A 99 2.58 34.95 -27.32
C ASN A 99 1.43 35.82 -26.76
N ILE A 100 1.36 37.07 -27.21
CA ILE A 100 0.30 38.03 -26.85
C ILE A 100 -1.12 37.58 -27.25
N LEU A 101 -1.25 36.69 -28.25
CA LEU A 101 -2.53 36.09 -28.66
C LEU A 101 -2.92 34.89 -27.79
N GLY A 102 -2.07 34.48 -26.84
CA GLY A 102 -2.30 33.36 -25.94
C GLY A 102 -1.91 31.99 -26.50
N GLU A 103 -1.27 31.93 -27.67
CA GLU A 103 -0.83 30.68 -28.30
C GLU A 103 0.46 30.16 -27.65
N LEU A 104 0.53 28.85 -27.41
CA LEU A 104 1.70 28.20 -26.82
C LEU A 104 2.85 28.17 -27.84
N LEU A 105 3.96 28.84 -27.51
CA LEU A 105 5.17 28.88 -28.34
C LEU A 105 6.16 27.78 -27.96
N SER A 106 6.33 27.51 -26.66
CA SER A 106 7.26 26.49 -26.18
C SER A 106 6.85 25.91 -24.84
N ARG A 107 7.26 24.67 -24.62
CA ARG A 107 7.17 23.95 -23.35
C ARG A 107 8.52 23.31 -23.10
N VAL A 108 9.29 23.87 -22.19
CA VAL A 108 10.66 23.41 -21.89
C VAL A 108 10.71 22.96 -20.44
N GLU A 109 11.27 21.78 -20.21
CA GLU A 109 11.50 21.30 -18.86
C GLU A 109 12.46 22.24 -18.11
N ILE A 110 12.13 22.56 -16.86
CA ILE A 110 13.00 23.37 -16.02
C ILE A 110 14.09 22.43 -15.48
N PRO A 111 15.38 22.67 -15.78
CA PRO A 111 16.46 21.80 -15.32
C PRO A 111 16.47 21.67 -13.79
N ASN A 112 16.70 20.46 -13.28
CA ASN A 112 16.71 20.14 -11.85
C ASN A 112 15.40 20.50 -11.11
N SER A 113 14.28 20.61 -11.82
CA SER A 113 12.97 20.86 -11.20
C SER A 113 12.30 19.60 -10.67
N GLU A 114 12.88 18.44 -10.94
CA GLU A 114 12.36 17.15 -10.53
C GLU A 114 12.32 17.06 -8.99
N ALA A 115 11.14 16.75 -8.45
CA ALA A 115 10.96 16.41 -7.04
C ALA A 115 10.39 14.99 -6.95
N VAL A 116 11.14 14.08 -6.34
CA VAL A 116 10.75 12.67 -6.20
C VAL A 116 10.36 12.41 -4.75
N THR A 117 9.17 11.84 -4.57
CA THR A 117 8.73 11.23 -3.31
C THR A 117 8.70 9.73 -3.51
N ASP A 118 9.56 9.00 -2.79
CA ASP A 118 9.70 7.56 -2.96
C ASP A 118 8.45 6.78 -2.56
N THR A 119 8.18 5.68 -3.27
CA THR A 119 7.16 4.70 -2.90
C THR A 119 7.53 4.05 -1.57
N LYS A 120 6.58 4.02 -0.63
CA LYS A 120 6.70 3.33 0.66
C LYS A 120 6.00 1.98 0.59
N PRO A 121 6.66 0.87 1.01
CA PRO A 121 6.06 -0.45 0.95
C PRO A 121 4.96 -0.62 2.02
N THR A 122 4.04 -1.55 1.74
CA THR A 122 3.16 -2.12 2.77
C THR A 122 3.95 -3.12 3.59
N LEU A 123 3.90 -3.01 4.91
CA LEU A 123 4.69 -3.84 5.80
C LEU A 123 3.81 -4.77 6.63
N TYR A 124 4.15 -6.06 6.62
CA TYR A 124 3.64 -7.08 7.53
C TYR A 124 4.74 -7.56 8.46
N GLU A 125 4.47 -7.56 9.76
CA GLU A 125 5.40 -8.02 10.78
C GLU A 125 4.80 -9.17 11.58
N SER A 126 5.64 -10.13 11.97
CA SER A 126 5.26 -11.16 12.95
C SER A 126 5.19 -10.59 14.36
N GLY A 127 4.65 -11.35 15.32
CA GLY A 127 4.56 -10.92 16.71
C GLY A 127 3.39 -9.99 17.02
N GLN A 128 2.43 -9.87 16.10
CA GLN A 128 1.34 -8.89 16.18
C GLN A 128 0.07 -9.45 16.82
N ARG A 129 -0.88 -8.56 17.12
CA ARG A 129 -2.24 -8.92 17.57
C ARG A 129 -3.08 -9.41 16.41
N ALA A 130 -4.10 -10.21 16.72
CA ALA A 130 -5.16 -10.49 15.77
C ALA A 130 -5.85 -9.19 15.33
N GLN A 131 -5.93 -9.01 14.02
CA GLN A 131 -6.66 -7.94 13.34
C GLN A 131 -7.11 -8.43 11.97
N ARG A 132 -8.03 -7.71 11.34
CA ARG A 132 -8.46 -8.03 9.97
C ARG A 132 -7.28 -7.97 9.00
N GLY A 133 -7.18 -8.94 8.11
CA GLY A 133 -6.08 -9.11 7.14
C GLY A 133 -4.78 -9.66 7.76
N ALA A 134 -4.74 -9.90 9.07
CA ALA A 134 -3.64 -10.65 9.67
C ALA A 134 -3.69 -12.11 9.21
N TYR A 135 -2.54 -12.73 9.01
CA TYR A 135 -2.45 -14.09 8.51
C TYR A 135 -1.32 -14.88 9.18
N PHE A 136 -1.39 -16.19 9.05
CA PHE A 136 -0.34 -17.09 9.50
C PHE A 136 -0.38 -18.40 8.73
N THR A 137 0.74 -19.13 8.80
CA THR A 137 0.80 -20.51 8.33
C THR A 137 0.67 -21.44 9.54
N SER A 138 -0.31 -22.35 9.47
CA SER A 138 -0.53 -23.32 10.52
C SER A 138 0.58 -24.38 10.54
N GLU A 139 1.12 -24.65 11.73
CA GLU A 139 2.04 -25.76 11.97
C GLU A 139 1.37 -27.11 11.70
N LYS A 140 0.13 -27.24 12.18
CA LYS A 140 -0.66 -28.46 12.12
C LYS A 140 -2.13 -28.13 12.24
N ILE A 141 -2.94 -28.76 11.39
CA ILE A 141 -4.38 -28.88 11.57
C ILE A 141 -4.73 -30.28 12.05
N THR A 142 -5.53 -30.40 13.09
CA THR A 142 -6.12 -31.66 13.57
C THR A 142 -7.64 -31.63 13.41
N ARG A 143 -8.31 -32.71 13.83
CA ARG A 143 -9.77 -32.76 13.93
C ARG A 143 -10.20 -33.13 15.34
N TYR A 144 -11.40 -32.67 15.70
CA TYR A 144 -12.12 -33.10 16.89
C TYR A 144 -13.61 -33.29 16.57
N GLY A 145 -14.27 -34.18 17.32
CA GLY A 145 -15.71 -34.39 17.25
C GLY A 145 -16.46 -33.89 18.48
N ALA A 146 -17.79 -33.85 18.46
CA ALA A 146 -18.60 -33.45 19.61
C ALA A 146 -18.40 -34.40 20.80
N ASN A 147 -18.15 -35.67 20.49
CA ASN A 147 -17.88 -36.75 21.42
C ASN A 147 -16.40 -36.85 21.85
N CYS A 148 -15.59 -35.79 21.65
CA CYS A 148 -14.16 -35.85 21.98
C CYS A 148 -13.88 -36.06 23.47
N ASN A 149 -12.79 -36.77 23.75
CA ASN A 149 -12.34 -36.99 25.11
C ASN A 149 -12.02 -35.65 25.80
N GLY A 150 -12.72 -35.34 26.90
CA GLY A 150 -12.57 -34.09 27.64
C GLY A 150 -13.56 -32.97 27.25
N CYS A 151 -14.44 -33.19 26.27
CA CYS A 151 -15.30 -32.15 25.71
C CYS A 151 -16.65 -31.95 26.44
N GLY A 152 -16.80 -32.57 27.61
CA GLY A 152 -17.94 -32.32 28.53
C GLY A 152 -19.30 -32.62 27.91
N VAL A 153 -19.41 -33.75 27.20
CA VAL A 153 -20.64 -34.16 26.49
C VAL A 153 -21.79 -34.35 27.48
N GLY A 154 -22.92 -33.70 27.21
CA GLY A 154 -24.16 -33.86 27.96
C GLY A 154 -24.77 -35.25 27.79
N ALA A 155 -25.75 -35.58 28.64
CA ALA A 155 -26.48 -36.85 28.55
C ALA A 155 -27.23 -37.04 27.21
N ASP A 156 -27.47 -35.95 26.48
CA ASP A 156 -28.06 -35.91 25.15
C ASP A 156 -27.04 -36.09 24.01
N GLY A 157 -25.78 -36.39 24.32
CA GLY A 157 -24.72 -36.59 23.33
C GLY A 157 -24.20 -35.30 22.70
N ARG A 158 -24.57 -34.13 23.23
CA ARG A 158 -24.16 -32.81 22.70
C ARG A 158 -23.05 -32.20 23.55
N GLY A 159 -22.09 -31.59 22.88
CA GLY A 159 -21.01 -30.79 23.49
C GLY A 159 -21.30 -29.29 23.44
N SER A 160 -20.47 -28.51 24.13
CA SER A 160 -20.46 -27.05 24.02
C SER A 160 -19.07 -26.58 23.66
N THR A 161 -18.98 -25.69 22.68
CA THR A 161 -17.73 -24.98 22.39
C THR A 161 -17.43 -23.96 23.49
N SER A 162 -16.19 -23.48 23.54
CA SER A 162 -15.76 -22.39 24.44
C SER A 162 -16.55 -21.08 24.24
N ALA A 163 -17.08 -20.84 23.03
CA ALA A 163 -17.99 -19.75 22.72
C ALA A 163 -19.45 -20.01 23.17
N GLY A 164 -19.76 -21.18 23.75
CA GLY A 164 -21.08 -21.54 24.26
C GLY A 164 -22.08 -21.97 23.19
N ILE A 165 -21.59 -22.32 22.00
CA ILE A 165 -22.40 -22.84 20.90
C ILE A 165 -22.45 -24.35 21.09
N LEU A 166 -23.66 -24.90 21.05
CA LEU A 166 -23.84 -26.35 21.23
C LEU A 166 -23.60 -27.07 19.90
N VAL A 167 -22.93 -28.21 19.98
CA VAL A 167 -22.57 -29.05 18.83
C VAL A 167 -22.92 -30.51 19.13
N GLY A 168 -23.36 -31.23 18.12
CA GLY A 168 -23.59 -32.67 18.17
C GLY A 168 -22.89 -33.38 17.02
N ASP A 169 -23.10 -34.69 16.91
CA ASP A 169 -22.41 -35.55 15.94
C ASP A 169 -22.65 -35.17 14.47
N ASN A 170 -23.80 -34.58 14.15
CA ASN A 170 -24.19 -34.14 12.82
C ASN A 170 -25.09 -32.90 12.87
N GLU A 171 -24.96 -32.06 13.90
CA GLU A 171 -25.76 -30.85 13.99
C GLU A 171 -25.08 -29.78 14.84
N VAL A 172 -25.40 -28.53 14.55
CA VAL A 172 -24.87 -27.37 15.27
C VAL A 172 -26.02 -26.44 15.60
N ARG A 173 -26.05 -25.94 16.83
CA ARG A 173 -27.00 -24.91 17.25
C ARG A 173 -26.62 -23.56 16.65
N GLN A 174 -27.51 -23.00 15.85
CA GLN A 174 -27.35 -21.70 15.21
C GLN A 174 -27.63 -20.56 16.19
N ARG A 175 -27.38 -19.30 15.76
CA ARG A 175 -27.54 -18.10 16.59
C ARG A 175 -28.97 -17.90 17.05
N ASP A 176 -29.94 -18.16 16.18
CA ASP A 176 -31.37 -18.04 16.47
C ASP A 176 -31.89 -19.13 17.43
N GLY A 177 -31.04 -20.09 17.79
CA GLY A 177 -31.37 -21.21 18.67
C GLY A 177 -31.83 -22.46 17.93
N SER A 178 -32.04 -22.40 16.60
CA SER A 178 -32.37 -23.56 15.79
C SER A 178 -31.19 -24.54 15.68
N TRP A 179 -31.50 -25.81 15.41
CA TRP A 179 -30.49 -26.83 15.12
C TRP A 179 -30.42 -27.04 13.61
N LYS A 180 -29.20 -27.02 13.08
CA LYS A 180 -28.94 -27.25 11.65
C LYS A 180 -28.06 -28.47 11.48
N THR A 181 -28.45 -29.36 10.58
CA THR A 181 -27.67 -30.55 10.21
C THR A 181 -26.32 -30.15 9.59
N GLY A 182 -25.28 -30.92 9.90
CA GLY A 182 -23.91 -30.71 9.45
C GLY A 182 -22.99 -30.13 10.53
N VAL A 183 -21.86 -29.58 10.09
CA VAL A 183 -20.74 -29.14 10.94
C VAL A 183 -20.46 -27.64 10.89
N THR A 184 -21.47 -26.85 10.52
CA THR A 184 -21.33 -25.40 10.31
C THR A 184 -22.21 -24.57 11.25
N TYR A 185 -21.67 -23.43 11.67
CA TYR A 185 -22.38 -22.39 12.41
C TYR A 185 -22.51 -21.15 11.51
N GLU A 186 -23.74 -20.72 11.21
CA GLU A 186 -24.01 -19.57 10.35
C GLU A 186 -23.32 -19.66 8.97
N GLY A 187 -23.13 -20.89 8.47
CA GLY A 187 -22.45 -21.16 7.20
C GLY A 187 -20.92 -21.25 7.28
N TYR A 188 -20.34 -21.06 8.46
CA TYR A 188 -18.89 -21.18 8.69
C TYR A 188 -18.55 -22.52 9.35
N TYR A 189 -17.46 -23.16 8.91
CA TYR A 189 -16.93 -24.35 9.61
C TYR A 189 -16.37 -23.97 10.97
N ILE A 190 -16.40 -24.89 11.93
CA ILE A 190 -16.04 -24.57 13.31
C ILE A 190 -14.58 -24.95 13.59
N LEU A 191 -13.84 -24.04 14.22
CA LEU A 191 -12.44 -24.22 14.59
C LEU A 191 -12.20 -24.02 16.08
N ALA A 192 -11.22 -24.78 16.59
CA ALA A 192 -10.47 -24.47 17.79
C ALA A 192 -9.06 -23.96 17.44
N THR A 193 -8.58 -22.95 18.15
CA THR A 193 -7.20 -22.45 18.01
C THR A 193 -6.74 -21.70 19.28
N SER A 194 -5.50 -21.24 19.28
CA SER A 194 -4.87 -20.45 20.35
C SER A 194 -5.69 -19.22 20.75
N SER A 195 -5.65 -18.88 22.05
CA SER A 195 -6.30 -17.69 22.62
C SER A 195 -5.84 -16.36 22.01
N SER A 196 -4.69 -16.35 21.32
CA SER A 196 -4.21 -15.18 20.55
C SER A 196 -5.17 -14.75 19.44
N ILE A 197 -6.00 -15.66 18.92
CA ILE A 197 -7.10 -15.33 18.00
C ILE A 197 -8.39 -15.31 18.81
N PRO A 198 -9.11 -14.18 18.93
CA PRO A 198 -10.36 -14.08 19.68
C PRO A 198 -11.43 -15.09 19.24
N LEU A 199 -12.27 -15.53 20.18
CA LEU A 199 -13.48 -16.29 19.83
C LEU A 199 -14.38 -15.45 18.92
N CYS A 200 -15.19 -16.11 18.11
CA CYS A 200 -16.05 -15.52 17.08
C CYS A 200 -15.31 -14.85 15.91
N SER A 201 -13.98 -14.95 15.83
CA SER A 201 -13.23 -14.50 14.65
C SER A 201 -13.54 -15.39 13.45
N VAL A 202 -13.77 -14.78 12.30
CA VAL A 202 -13.94 -15.48 11.02
C VAL A 202 -12.60 -15.47 10.29
N VAL A 203 -12.20 -16.63 9.82
CA VAL A 203 -10.97 -16.85 9.08
C VAL A 203 -11.25 -17.52 7.74
N GLU A 204 -10.39 -17.26 6.76
CA GLU A 204 -10.29 -18.06 5.54
C GLU A 204 -9.15 -19.05 5.67
N ILE A 205 -9.43 -20.32 5.36
CA ILE A 205 -8.42 -21.38 5.29
C ILE A 205 -8.17 -21.69 3.81
N SER A 206 -6.90 -21.61 3.40
CA SER A 206 -6.45 -21.95 2.05
C SER A 206 -5.21 -22.86 2.08
N ASN A 207 -4.81 -23.37 0.91
CA ASN A 207 -3.69 -24.30 0.77
C ASN A 207 -3.82 -25.55 1.69
N HIS A 208 -5.01 -26.17 1.70
CA HIS A 208 -5.30 -27.35 2.52
C HIS A 208 -5.65 -28.57 1.67
N LYS A 209 -5.62 -29.74 2.32
CA LYS A 209 -6.07 -31.02 1.75
C LYS A 209 -7.36 -31.55 2.38
N ILE A 210 -8.06 -30.70 3.12
CA ILE A 210 -9.35 -31.02 3.74
C ILE A 210 -10.39 -31.29 2.66
N SER A 211 -11.24 -32.30 2.88
CA SER A 211 -12.35 -32.66 2.00
C SER A 211 -13.55 -33.15 2.80
N GLY A 212 -14.75 -33.08 2.23
CA GLY A 212 -15.99 -33.53 2.86
C GLY A 212 -16.84 -32.39 3.39
N ALA A 213 -18.10 -32.67 3.70
CA ALA A 213 -19.11 -31.69 4.12
C ALA A 213 -19.19 -30.43 3.23
N GLY A 214 -18.92 -30.55 1.92
CA GLY A 214 -18.91 -29.44 0.97
C GLY A 214 -17.53 -28.78 0.73
N VAL A 215 -16.50 -29.12 1.51
CA VAL A 215 -15.13 -28.65 1.30
C VAL A 215 -14.41 -29.50 0.26
N GLN A 216 -13.64 -28.85 -0.61
CA GLN A 216 -12.80 -29.49 -1.62
C GLN A 216 -11.32 -29.13 -1.38
N PRO A 217 -10.37 -30.09 -1.54
CA PRO A 217 -8.95 -29.80 -1.40
C PRO A 217 -8.49 -28.67 -2.32
N GLY A 218 -7.68 -27.75 -1.80
CA GLY A 218 -7.16 -26.60 -2.54
C GLY A 218 -8.14 -25.44 -2.76
N VAL A 219 -9.44 -25.63 -2.50
CA VAL A 219 -10.45 -24.57 -2.62
C VAL A 219 -10.63 -23.90 -1.25
N PRO A 220 -10.34 -22.58 -1.12
CA PRO A 220 -10.49 -21.90 0.15
C PRO A 220 -11.90 -22.01 0.74
N PHE A 221 -11.99 -22.15 2.06
CA PHE A 221 -13.27 -22.12 2.78
C PHE A 221 -13.17 -21.24 4.02
N LYS A 222 -14.33 -20.77 4.48
CA LYS A 222 -14.42 -19.90 5.65
C LYS A 222 -14.79 -20.68 6.90
N ALA A 223 -14.17 -20.32 7.99
CA ALA A 223 -14.37 -20.94 9.27
C ALA A 223 -14.44 -19.90 10.39
N ILE A 224 -14.98 -20.29 11.53
CA ILE A 224 -15.16 -19.45 12.69
C ILE A 224 -14.54 -20.09 13.93
N VAL A 225 -13.80 -19.29 14.69
CA VAL A 225 -13.17 -19.73 15.93
C VAL A 225 -14.21 -19.76 17.04
N LEU A 226 -14.75 -20.93 17.36
CA LEU A 226 -15.72 -21.08 18.45
C LEU A 226 -15.15 -21.79 19.66
N ASP A 227 -14.01 -22.48 19.51
CA ASP A 227 -13.53 -23.36 20.54
C ASP A 227 -12.06 -23.19 20.89
N ARG A 228 -11.65 -23.86 21.97
CA ARG A 228 -10.29 -23.92 22.50
C ARG A 228 -9.97 -25.37 22.83
N GLY A 229 -8.71 -25.74 22.69
CA GLY A 229 -8.20 -27.02 23.16
C GLY A 229 -6.92 -26.81 23.97
N GLY A 230 -6.76 -27.52 25.08
CA GLY A 230 -5.56 -27.42 25.92
C GLY A 230 -4.27 -27.67 25.12
N ALA A 231 -4.31 -28.62 24.18
CA ALA A 231 -3.20 -28.95 23.28
C ALA A 231 -3.12 -28.08 22.01
N ILE A 232 -4.13 -27.25 21.75
CA ILE A 232 -4.24 -26.42 20.54
C ILE A 232 -3.72 -25.02 20.86
N GLN A 233 -2.39 -24.91 20.84
CA GLN A 233 -1.64 -23.68 21.14
C GLN A 233 -0.79 -23.26 19.94
N GLY A 234 -0.29 -22.02 19.95
CA GLY A 234 0.49 -21.50 18.84
C GLY A 234 -0.35 -21.39 17.55
N SER A 235 0.27 -21.67 16.40
CA SER A 235 -0.40 -21.64 15.09
C SER A 235 -1.21 -22.92 14.78
N LYS A 236 -1.45 -23.79 15.76
CA LYS A 236 -2.21 -25.03 15.58
C LYS A 236 -3.71 -24.74 15.42
N LEU A 237 -4.34 -25.56 14.61
CA LEU A 237 -5.78 -25.54 14.36
C LEU A 237 -6.38 -26.90 14.70
N ASP A 238 -7.62 -26.89 15.15
CA ASP A 238 -8.43 -28.10 15.29
C ASP A 238 -9.78 -27.89 14.62
N LEU A 239 -10.12 -28.72 13.64
CA LEU A 239 -11.35 -28.59 12.87
C LEU A 239 -12.43 -29.48 13.47
N PHE A 240 -13.61 -28.92 13.70
CA PHE A 240 -14.76 -29.71 14.12
C PHE A 240 -15.29 -30.54 12.94
N VAL A 241 -15.45 -31.85 13.14
CA VAL A 241 -15.85 -32.78 12.07
C VAL A 241 -17.12 -33.57 12.36
N GLY A 242 -17.90 -33.16 13.37
CA GLY A 242 -19.09 -33.90 13.80
C GLY A 242 -18.72 -34.99 14.80
N HIS A 243 -18.83 -36.27 14.42
CA HIS A 243 -18.42 -37.39 15.28
C HIS A 243 -16.94 -37.77 15.04
N GLU A 244 -16.17 -38.00 16.11
CA GLU A 244 -14.73 -38.26 16.03
C GLU A 244 -14.38 -39.54 15.25
N ASN A 245 -15.11 -40.63 15.52
CA ASN A 245 -14.91 -41.93 14.85
C ASN A 245 -15.63 -42.08 13.50
N ASN A 246 -16.53 -41.16 13.16
CA ASN A 246 -17.25 -41.15 11.88
C ASN A 246 -17.32 -39.71 11.36
N PRO A 247 -16.16 -39.15 10.99
CA PRO A 247 -16.03 -37.74 10.71
C PRO A 247 -16.63 -37.39 9.35
N GLN A 248 -17.32 -36.25 9.28
CA GLN A 248 -17.89 -35.75 8.02
C GLN A 248 -16.83 -35.16 7.08
N MET A 249 -15.64 -34.91 7.62
CA MET A 249 -14.53 -34.29 6.92
C MET A 249 -13.26 -35.11 7.12
N SER A 250 -12.54 -35.30 6.03
CA SER A 250 -11.22 -35.91 6.01
C SER A 250 -10.15 -34.83 6.01
N ILE A 251 -9.16 -34.97 6.90
CA ILE A 251 -8.01 -34.06 6.96
C ILE A 251 -6.81 -34.83 6.40
N GLY A 252 -6.39 -34.46 5.18
CA GLY A 252 -5.18 -34.98 4.55
C GLY A 252 -3.90 -34.45 5.21
N SER A 253 -2.76 -34.48 4.50
CA SER A 253 -1.48 -33.97 5.03
C SER A 253 -1.58 -32.51 5.52
N MET A 254 -1.02 -32.25 6.70
CA MET A 254 -1.46 -31.20 7.64
C MET A 254 -0.50 -30.01 7.80
N ARG A 255 0.45 -29.80 6.88
CA ARG A 255 1.47 -28.72 7.00
C ARG A 255 1.27 -27.65 5.93
N GLY A 256 1.53 -26.40 6.29
CA GLY A 256 1.55 -25.29 5.34
C GLY A 256 0.18 -24.70 5.00
N VAL A 257 -0.86 -25.02 5.77
CA VAL A 257 -2.19 -24.44 5.62
C VAL A 257 -2.11 -22.95 5.93
N LYS A 258 -2.60 -22.12 5.01
CA LYS A 258 -2.62 -20.66 5.19
C LYS A 258 -3.95 -20.24 5.81
N VAL A 259 -3.89 -19.29 6.72
CA VAL A 259 -5.04 -18.76 7.44
C VAL A 259 -5.00 -17.25 7.40
N GLU A 260 -6.08 -16.62 6.94
CA GLU A 260 -6.27 -15.17 6.99
C GLU A 260 -7.46 -14.82 7.89
N ILE A 261 -7.30 -13.82 8.75
CA ILE A 261 -8.37 -13.30 9.60
C ILE A 261 -9.21 -12.31 8.79
N LEU A 262 -10.45 -12.71 8.46
CA LEU A 262 -11.38 -11.88 7.70
C LEU A 262 -12.11 -10.87 8.58
N SER A 263 -12.50 -11.28 9.79
CA SER A 263 -13.13 -10.40 10.76
C SER A 263 -12.96 -10.87 12.21
N LEU A 264 -13.02 -9.92 13.13
CA LEU A 264 -13.04 -10.14 14.57
C LEU A 264 -14.42 -9.77 15.09
N ASN A 265 -15.26 -10.77 15.38
CA ASN A 265 -16.60 -10.53 15.88
C ASN A 265 -16.64 -10.74 17.40
N SER A 266 -17.67 -10.18 18.03
CA SER A 266 -17.88 -10.37 19.45
C SER A 266 -18.81 -11.56 19.74
N ARG A 267 -18.58 -12.20 20.87
CA ARG A 267 -19.53 -13.16 21.45
C ARG A 267 -20.75 -12.39 21.95
N THR A 268 -21.95 -12.85 21.62
CA THR A 268 -23.22 -12.23 22.00
C THR A 268 -24.07 -13.19 22.81
N ARG A 269 -24.99 -12.66 23.62
CA ARG A 269 -25.95 -13.45 24.38
C ARG A 269 -27.36 -12.90 24.17
N THR A 270 -28.24 -13.71 23.57
CA THR A 270 -29.62 -13.34 23.29
C THR A 270 -30.52 -14.36 23.97
N ASN A 271 -31.49 -13.91 24.78
CA ASN A 271 -32.43 -14.79 25.51
C ASN A 271 -31.73 -15.94 26.26
N GLY A 272 -30.65 -15.60 26.98
CA GLY A 272 -29.85 -16.57 27.76
C GLY A 272 -28.91 -17.45 26.92
N THR A 273 -28.99 -17.38 25.60
CA THR A 273 -28.29 -18.25 24.64
C THR A 273 -27.08 -17.54 24.05
N TRP A 274 -25.91 -18.21 24.05
CA TRP A 274 -24.69 -17.66 23.45
C TRP A 274 -24.66 -17.83 21.93
N GLY A 275 -24.07 -16.84 21.25
CA GLY A 275 -23.82 -16.79 19.81
C GLY A 275 -22.63 -15.89 19.48
N CYS A 276 -22.39 -15.68 18.19
CA CYS A 276 -21.41 -14.72 17.68
C CYS A 276 -22.13 -13.63 16.86
N GLY A 277 -21.68 -12.38 16.97
CA GLY A 277 -22.23 -11.24 16.24
C GLY A 277 -21.68 -11.13 14.82
N ILE A 278 -21.96 -12.13 13.99
CA ILE A 278 -21.62 -12.18 12.55
C ILE A 278 -22.70 -11.49 11.71
#